data_AF-A0A3R8N1S1-F1
#
_entry.id   AF-A0A3R8N1S1-F1
#
_cell.length_a   1.000
_cell.length_b   1.000
_cell.length_c   1.000
_cell.angle_alpha   90.00
_cell.angle_beta   90.00
_cell.angle_gamma   90.00
#
_symmetry.space_group_name_H-M   'P 1'
#
loop_
_entity.id
_entity.type
_entity.pdbx_description
1 polymer ?
#
loop_
_entity_poly.entity_id
_entity_poly.type
_entity_poly.pdbx_seq_one_letter_code
_entity_poly.pdbx_strand_id
1 'polypeptide(L)'
;MKNHLEIEYKTLLTKSEYKRLLTDFSDVSPILQTNHYIDTPDLDMKNHRFSLRIRTFEDSAELTLKIPQEVGNQEYNQVLDIQTAHDLLENFQLPVGQISDIISATEIPLDKLAVWGSLTTKRYEKQTSIGLMALDENDYVGQKDYELEVEVTDADAGKILFDEFLKKKSIQFKYASSKVARTAAYMK
;
A
#
# COMPACT_ATOMS: atom_id res chain seq x y z
N MET A 1 12.49 -2.46 12.57
CA MET A 1 11.27 -3.29 12.49
C MET A 1 10.13 -2.50 13.10
N LYS A 2 8.98 -2.41 12.42
CA LYS A 2 7.78 -1.69 12.89
C LYS A 2 6.58 -2.62 12.72
N ASN A 3 5.79 -2.78 13.78
CA ASN A 3 4.53 -3.52 13.77
C ASN A 3 3.42 -2.59 14.26
N HIS A 4 2.35 -2.42 13.50
CA HIS A 4 1.24 -1.55 13.90
C HIS A 4 -0.07 -1.96 13.25
N LEU A 5 -1.16 -1.64 13.94
CA LEU A 5 -2.51 -1.72 13.40
C LEU A 5 -2.77 -0.46 12.56
N GLU A 6 -2.94 -0.63 11.25
CA GLU A 6 -3.24 0.43 10.30
C GLU A 6 -4.76 0.50 10.10
N ILE A 7 -5.37 1.64 10.41
CA ILE A 7 -6.77 1.95 10.08
C ILE A 7 -6.74 3.04 9.02
N GLU A 8 -7.21 2.72 7.82
CA GLU A 8 -7.13 3.59 6.67
C GLU A 8 -8.49 3.77 5.98
N TYR A 9 -8.79 5.00 5.59
CA TYR A 9 -9.87 5.30 4.65
C TYR A 9 -9.30 5.83 3.34
N LYS A 10 -9.86 5.37 2.22
CA LYS A 10 -9.40 5.76 0.89
C LYS A 10 -10.52 5.96 -0.12
N THR A 11 -10.28 6.82 -1.10
CA THR A 11 -11.17 7.06 -2.24
C THR A 11 -10.37 7.29 -3.52
N LEU A 12 -10.89 6.79 -4.64
CA LEU A 12 -10.37 7.18 -5.95
C LEU A 12 -10.71 8.63 -6.25
N LEU A 13 -9.82 9.26 -7.02
CA LEU A 13 -9.95 10.62 -7.50
C LEU A 13 -9.91 10.64 -9.04
N THR A 14 -10.66 11.57 -9.61
CA THR A 14 -10.40 12.03 -10.98
C THR A 14 -9.11 12.85 -11.00
N LYS A 15 -8.47 12.93 -12.17
CA LYS A 15 -7.29 13.78 -12.38
C LYS A 15 -7.52 15.24 -11.96
N SER A 16 -8.73 15.76 -12.19
CA SER A 16 -9.10 17.13 -11.81
C SER A 16 -9.22 17.30 -10.29
N GLU A 17 -9.81 16.34 -9.58
CA GLU A 17 -9.85 16.34 -8.11
C GLU A 17 -8.44 16.25 -7.52
N TYR A 18 -7.61 15.34 -8.03
CA TYR A 18 -6.20 15.21 -7.62
C TYR A 18 -5.43 16.53 -7.79
N LYS A 19 -5.52 17.17 -8.96
CA LYS A 19 -4.84 18.46 -9.21
C LYS A 19 -5.32 19.57 -8.27
N ARG A 20 -6.60 19.60 -7.89
CA ARG A 20 -7.10 20.57 -6.92
C ARG A 20 -6.56 20.27 -5.52
N LEU A 21 -6.54 19.01 -5.10
CA LEU A 21 -6.01 18.64 -3.78
C LEU A 21 -4.51 18.87 -3.69
N LEU A 22 -3.77 18.69 -4.79
CA LEU A 22 -2.32 18.88 -4.82
C LEU A 22 -1.87 20.25 -4.30
N THR A 23 -2.70 21.30 -4.40
CA THR A 23 -2.39 22.62 -3.82
C THR A 23 -2.30 22.59 -2.30
N ASP A 24 -3.07 21.71 -1.63
CA ASP A 24 -3.06 21.55 -0.18
C ASP A 24 -1.80 20.83 0.33
N PHE A 25 -1.06 20.17 -0.57
CA PHE A 25 0.20 19.44 -0.32
C PHE A 25 1.43 20.20 -0.86
N SER A 26 1.29 21.48 -1.20
CA SER A 26 2.37 22.28 -1.81
C SER A 26 3.58 22.54 -0.90
N ASP A 27 3.42 22.31 0.40
CA ASP A 27 4.44 22.43 1.45
C ASP A 27 5.22 21.13 1.70
N VAL A 28 4.89 20.03 1.00
CA VAL A 28 5.58 18.75 1.12
C VAL A 28 6.12 18.28 -0.22
N SER A 29 7.27 17.60 -0.20
CA SER A 29 7.85 17.00 -1.40
C SER A 29 7.29 15.59 -1.62
N PRO A 30 7.11 15.17 -2.89
CA PRO A 30 6.65 13.82 -3.17
C PRO A 30 7.75 12.80 -2.91
N ILE A 31 7.32 11.61 -2.49
CA ILE A 31 8.14 10.41 -2.40
C ILE A 31 7.75 9.50 -3.56
N LEU A 32 8.74 9.07 -4.34
CA LEU A 32 8.55 8.02 -5.33
C LEU A 32 8.79 6.66 -4.66
N GLN A 33 7.83 5.77 -4.80
CA GLN A 33 7.90 4.42 -4.26
C GLN A 33 7.37 3.42 -5.28
N THR A 34 7.93 2.22 -5.34
CA THR A 34 7.38 1.12 -6.15
C THR A 34 7.06 -0.06 -5.25
N ASN A 35 5.81 -0.52 -5.31
CA ASN A 35 5.36 -1.71 -4.62
C ASN A 35 5.47 -2.90 -5.58
N HIS A 36 6.30 -3.87 -5.25
CA HIS A 36 6.47 -5.15 -5.95
C HIS A 36 5.70 -6.22 -5.19
N TYR A 37 4.63 -6.75 -5.77
CA TYR A 37 3.71 -7.67 -5.12
C TYR A 37 4.18 -9.11 -5.27
N ILE A 38 4.05 -9.87 -4.19
CA ILE A 38 4.51 -11.25 -4.08
C ILE A 38 3.33 -12.15 -3.74
N ASP A 39 3.21 -13.25 -4.46
CA ASP A 39 2.26 -14.33 -4.22
C ASP A 39 2.78 -15.62 -4.86
N THR A 40 2.12 -16.74 -4.63
CA THR A 40 2.38 -17.97 -5.38
C THR A 40 1.57 -17.97 -6.68
N PRO A 41 1.91 -18.84 -7.66
CA PRO A 41 1.07 -19.02 -8.86
C PRO A 41 -0.38 -19.42 -8.55
N ASP A 42 -0.59 -20.09 -7.41
CA ASP A 42 -1.90 -20.57 -6.94
C ASP A 42 -2.64 -19.52 -6.08
N LEU A 43 -2.07 -18.31 -5.93
CA LEU A 43 -2.59 -17.18 -5.16
C LEU A 43 -2.76 -17.46 -3.66
N ASP A 44 -1.84 -18.24 -3.09
CA ASP A 44 -1.92 -18.70 -1.70
C ASP A 44 -1.93 -17.55 -0.68
N MET A 45 -1.17 -16.47 -0.90
CA MET A 45 -1.18 -15.29 -0.01
C MET A 45 -2.56 -14.66 -0.02
N LYS A 46 -3.11 -14.40 -1.22
CA LYS A 46 -4.46 -13.86 -1.37
C LYS A 46 -5.52 -14.77 -0.74
N ASN A 47 -5.41 -16.09 -0.92
CA ASN A 47 -6.36 -17.06 -0.35
C ASN A 47 -6.34 -17.05 1.19
N HIS A 48 -5.18 -16.79 1.79
CA HIS A 48 -5.03 -16.54 3.23
C HIS A 48 -5.38 -15.10 3.66
N ARG A 49 -5.86 -14.27 2.72
CA ARG A 49 -6.12 -12.84 2.90
C ARG A 49 -4.88 -12.03 3.29
N PHE A 50 -3.69 -12.51 2.97
CA PHE A 50 -2.44 -11.78 3.18
C PHE A 50 -2.09 -10.95 1.96
N SER A 51 -1.38 -9.84 2.19
CA SER A 51 -0.72 -9.08 1.12
C SER A 51 0.74 -8.90 1.48
N LEU A 52 1.63 -9.41 0.62
CA LEU A 52 3.07 -9.28 0.75
C LEU A 52 3.62 -8.44 -0.39
N ARG A 53 4.53 -7.54 -0.06
CA ARG A 53 5.24 -6.74 -1.05
C ARG A 53 6.65 -6.41 -0.58
N ILE A 54 7.54 -6.21 -1.55
CA ILE A 54 8.73 -5.38 -1.37
C ILE A 54 8.37 -3.99 -1.86
N ARG A 55 8.55 -2.97 -1.04
CA ARG A 55 8.46 -1.57 -1.45
C ARG A 55 9.87 -1.01 -1.60
N THR A 56 10.17 -0.45 -2.75
CA THR A 56 11.43 0.24 -3.03
C THR A 56 11.21 1.75 -3.08
N PHE A 57 12.21 2.48 -2.60
CA PHE A 57 12.37 3.92 -2.73
C PHE A 57 13.69 4.20 -3.48
N GLU A 58 14.17 5.44 -3.50
CA GLU A 58 15.44 5.79 -4.16
C GLU A 58 16.63 5.03 -3.58
N ASP A 59 16.82 5.09 -2.25
CA ASP A 59 18.00 4.52 -1.58
C ASP A 59 17.66 3.47 -0.51
N SER A 60 16.40 3.08 -0.39
CA SER A 60 15.95 2.15 0.65
C SER A 60 14.82 1.26 0.18
N ALA A 61 14.59 0.17 0.92
CA ALA A 61 13.48 -0.72 0.65
C ALA A 61 12.94 -1.32 1.96
N GLU A 62 11.74 -1.89 1.87
CA GLU A 62 11.11 -2.62 2.97
C GLU A 62 10.30 -3.81 2.44
N LEU A 63 10.28 -4.89 3.20
CA LEU A 63 9.32 -5.98 3.06
C LEU A 63 8.15 -5.72 3.99
N THR A 64 6.93 -5.72 3.45
CA THR A 64 5.70 -5.47 4.20
C THR A 64 4.74 -6.64 4.06
N LEU A 65 4.26 -7.16 5.18
CA LEU A 65 3.14 -8.09 5.25
C LEU A 65 1.94 -7.40 5.90
N LYS A 66 0.79 -7.36 5.21
CA LYS A 66 -0.50 -6.90 5.74
C LYS A 66 -1.44 -8.08 5.96
N ILE A 67 -2.03 -8.13 7.16
CA ILE A 67 -3.02 -9.13 7.57
C ILE A 67 -4.29 -8.42 8.06
N PRO A 68 -5.43 -8.56 7.37
CA PRO A 68 -6.69 -7.96 7.79
C PRO A 68 -7.10 -8.37 9.20
N GLN A 69 -7.56 -7.40 9.98
CA GLN A 69 -8.15 -7.61 11.31
C GLN A 69 -9.65 -7.30 11.28
N GLU A 70 -10.33 -7.39 12.43
CA GLU A 70 -11.72 -6.92 12.56
C GLU A 70 -11.82 -5.42 12.23
N VAL A 71 -10.84 -4.63 12.70
CA VAL A 71 -10.69 -3.21 12.39
C VAL A 71 -9.30 -2.99 11.83
N GLY A 72 -9.20 -2.52 10.58
CA GLY A 72 -7.93 -2.21 9.93
C GLY A 72 -7.11 -3.44 9.50
N ASN A 73 -5.81 -3.25 9.34
CA ASN A 73 -4.85 -4.28 8.97
C ASN A 73 -3.68 -4.29 9.95
N GLN A 74 -3.27 -5.47 10.40
CA GLN A 74 -2.00 -5.62 11.09
C GLN A 74 -0.89 -5.58 10.04
N GLU A 75 0.02 -4.61 10.17
CA GLU A 75 1.14 -4.41 9.24
C GLU A 75 2.47 -4.69 9.92
N TYR A 76 3.23 -5.62 9.32
CA TYR A 76 4.59 -5.97 9.72
C TYR A 76 5.57 -5.45 8.68
N ASN A 77 6.55 -4.65 9.11
CA ASN A 77 7.58 -4.07 8.24
C ASN A 77 8.98 -4.50 8.66
N GLN A 78 9.71 -5.04 7.69
CA GLN A 78 11.11 -5.41 7.78
C GLN A 78 11.92 -4.55 6.81
N VAL A 79 12.89 -3.80 7.34
CA VAL A 79 13.78 -2.96 6.53
C VAL A 79 14.67 -3.86 5.70
N LEU A 80 14.87 -3.48 4.43
CA LEU A 80 15.82 -4.09 3.52
C LEU A 80 16.79 -3.01 3.04
N ASP A 81 18.06 -3.33 2.91
CA ASP A 81 18.94 -2.50 2.09
C ASP A 81 18.59 -2.66 0.61
N ILE A 82 18.92 -1.65 -0.20
CA ILE A 82 18.50 -1.61 -1.60
C ILE A 82 19.12 -2.72 -2.45
N GLN A 83 20.34 -3.17 -2.12
CA GLN A 83 21.00 -4.25 -2.85
C GLN A 83 20.29 -5.58 -2.60
N THR A 84 20.01 -5.90 -1.34
CA THR A 84 19.21 -7.07 -0.96
C THR A 84 17.84 -7.03 -1.63
N ALA A 85 17.19 -5.86 -1.67
CA ALA A 85 15.91 -5.73 -2.35
C ALA A 85 16.01 -6.05 -3.85
N HIS A 86 17.02 -5.54 -4.56
CA HIS A 86 17.22 -5.86 -5.98
C HIS A 86 17.42 -7.36 -6.22
N ASP A 87 18.23 -8.02 -5.40
CA ASP A 87 18.46 -9.46 -5.51
C ASP A 87 17.15 -10.25 -5.31
N LEU A 88 16.33 -9.84 -4.33
CA LEU A 88 15.02 -10.43 -4.04
C LEU A 88 13.98 -10.18 -5.14
N LEU A 89 14.09 -9.07 -5.89
CA LEU A 89 13.18 -8.80 -7.01
C LEU A 89 13.44 -9.72 -8.20
N GLU A 90 14.69 -10.14 -8.41
CA GLU A 90 15.06 -11.08 -9.47
C GLU A 90 14.82 -12.53 -9.06
N ASN A 91 15.23 -12.89 -7.84
CA ASN A 91 15.17 -14.26 -7.32
C ASN A 91 14.57 -14.26 -5.92
N PHE A 92 13.24 -14.12 -5.85
CA PHE A 92 12.57 -13.99 -4.56
C PHE A 92 12.77 -15.22 -3.68
N GLN A 93 13.36 -15.00 -2.50
CA GLN A 93 13.42 -15.95 -1.41
C GLN A 93 13.02 -15.20 -0.14
N LEU A 94 12.03 -15.71 0.59
CA LEU A 94 11.50 -15.00 1.75
C LEU A 94 12.61 -14.76 2.80
N PRO A 95 12.98 -13.51 3.10
CA PRO A 95 14.04 -13.21 4.06
C PRO A 95 13.67 -13.64 5.47
N VAL A 96 14.65 -14.12 6.22
CA VAL A 96 14.49 -14.47 7.64
C VAL A 96 14.03 -13.25 8.45
N GLY A 97 13.09 -13.49 9.36
CA GLY A 97 12.54 -12.48 10.26
C GLY A 97 11.07 -12.76 10.62
N GLN A 98 10.44 -11.81 11.31
CA GLN A 98 9.07 -11.95 11.81
C GLN A 98 8.06 -12.27 10.68
N ILE A 99 8.24 -11.68 9.50
CA ILE A 99 7.37 -11.96 8.34
C ILE A 99 7.52 -13.42 7.92
N SER A 100 8.75 -13.95 7.87
CA SER A 100 8.97 -15.37 7.56
C SER A 100 8.40 -16.30 8.62
N ASP A 101 8.50 -15.96 9.90
CA ASP A 101 7.95 -16.77 11.00
C ASP A 101 6.42 -16.88 10.89
N ILE A 102 5.76 -15.76 10.56
CA ILE A 102 4.29 -15.72 10.40
C ILE A 102 3.85 -16.56 9.21
N ILE A 103 4.48 -16.39 8.05
CA ILE A 103 4.07 -17.12 6.83
C ILE A 103 4.41 -18.61 6.97
N SER A 104 5.53 -18.96 7.61
CA SER A 104 5.92 -20.36 7.87
C SER A 104 4.95 -21.10 8.80
N ALA A 105 4.16 -20.39 9.60
CA ALA A 105 3.13 -20.98 10.45
C ALA A 105 1.81 -21.30 9.70
N THR A 106 1.78 -21.06 8.38
CA THR A 106 0.64 -21.36 7.49
C THR A 106 0.97 -22.51 6.54
N GLU A 107 0.05 -22.87 5.64
CA GLU A 107 0.27 -23.88 4.60
C GLU A 107 0.86 -23.30 3.30
N ILE A 108 1.26 -22.03 3.30
CA ILE A 108 1.76 -21.34 2.11
C ILE A 108 3.16 -21.88 1.73
N PRO A 109 3.35 -22.40 0.49
CA PRO A 109 4.63 -22.92 0.05
C PRO A 109 5.62 -21.77 -0.23
N LEU A 110 6.54 -21.53 0.70
CA LEU A 110 7.49 -20.41 0.66
C LEU A 110 8.38 -20.41 -0.59
N ASP A 111 8.73 -21.60 -1.08
CA ASP A 111 9.57 -21.82 -2.27
C ASP A 111 8.87 -21.46 -3.58
N LYS A 112 7.54 -21.29 -3.56
CA LYS A 112 6.75 -20.85 -4.71
C LYS A 112 6.44 -19.36 -4.70
N LEU A 113 6.79 -18.62 -3.64
CA LEU A 113 6.57 -17.18 -3.61
C LEU A 113 7.41 -16.50 -4.70
N ALA A 114 6.78 -15.67 -5.50
CA ALA A 114 7.45 -14.93 -6.56
C ALA A 114 6.86 -13.53 -6.72
N VAL A 115 7.70 -12.58 -7.15
CA VAL A 115 7.22 -11.26 -7.57
C VAL A 115 6.43 -11.44 -8.88
N TRP A 116 5.16 -11.03 -8.87
CA TRP A 116 4.28 -11.20 -10.04
C TRP A 116 3.87 -9.88 -10.69
N GLY A 117 4.02 -8.75 -10.00
CA GLY A 117 3.55 -7.46 -10.50
C GLY A 117 4.09 -6.29 -9.70
N SER A 118 3.95 -5.09 -10.26
CA SER A 118 4.43 -3.88 -9.61
C SER A 118 3.54 -2.67 -9.89
N LEU A 119 3.55 -1.71 -8.96
CA LEU A 119 2.86 -0.45 -9.07
C LEU A 119 3.72 0.66 -8.46
N THR A 120 4.03 1.65 -9.28
CA THR A 120 4.79 2.84 -8.86
C THR A 120 3.82 3.92 -8.42
N THR A 121 4.08 4.53 -7.27
CA THR A 121 3.29 5.62 -6.71
C THR A 121 4.19 6.83 -6.51
N LYS A 122 3.76 7.96 -7.05
CA LYS A 122 4.22 9.27 -6.60
C LYS A 122 3.30 9.74 -5.49
N ARG A 123 3.79 9.77 -4.26
CA ARG A 123 3.00 10.04 -3.05
C ARG A 123 3.38 11.36 -2.42
N TYR A 124 2.38 12.16 -2.01
CA TYR A 124 2.57 13.27 -1.08
C TYR A 124 1.97 12.89 0.27
N GLU A 125 2.73 12.99 1.36
CA GLU A 125 2.25 12.70 2.71
C GLU A 125 2.22 13.96 3.55
N LYS A 126 1.13 14.15 4.30
CA LYS A 126 0.95 15.31 5.16
C LYS A 126 0.17 14.95 6.41
N GLN A 127 0.75 15.24 7.58
CA GLN A 127 0.03 15.11 8.84
C GLN A 127 -1.07 16.18 8.92
N THR A 128 -2.29 15.75 9.20
CA THR A 128 -3.45 16.63 9.39
C THR A 128 -4.10 16.40 10.76
N SER A 129 -5.13 17.18 11.08
CA SER A 129 -5.94 16.96 12.27
C SER A 129 -6.80 15.69 12.20
N ILE A 130 -6.97 15.11 11.01
CA ILE A 130 -7.74 13.86 10.82
C ILE A 130 -6.82 12.66 11.04
N GLY A 131 -5.60 12.75 10.54
CA GLY A 131 -4.66 11.64 10.44
C GLY A 131 -3.54 11.95 9.44
N LEU A 132 -2.74 10.94 9.14
CA LEU A 132 -1.72 11.02 8.10
C LEU A 132 -2.39 10.88 6.74
N MET A 133 -2.49 11.97 5.97
CA MET A 133 -3.06 11.93 4.63
C MET A 133 -2.00 11.60 3.60
N ALA A 134 -2.37 10.77 2.62
CA ALA A 134 -1.56 10.47 1.44
C ALA A 134 -2.34 10.79 0.16
N LEU A 135 -1.72 11.59 -0.72
CA LEU A 135 -2.23 11.87 -2.06
C LEU A 135 -1.35 11.16 -3.09
N ASP A 136 -1.95 10.21 -3.79
CA ASP A 136 -1.24 9.26 -4.64
C ASP A 136 -1.57 9.46 -6.12
N GLU A 137 -0.53 9.49 -6.94
CA GLU A 137 -0.60 9.22 -8.38
C GLU A 137 0.06 7.89 -8.66
N ASN A 138 -0.71 6.92 -9.15
CA ASN A 138 -0.27 5.55 -9.37
C ASN A 138 -0.07 5.27 -10.85
N ASP A 139 0.96 4.49 -11.18
CA ASP A 139 1.28 4.01 -12.52
C ASP A 139 1.56 2.50 -12.47
N TYR A 140 0.81 1.73 -13.27
CA TYR A 140 0.90 0.27 -13.28
C TYR A 140 0.24 -0.31 -14.53
N VAL A 141 0.90 -1.25 -15.22
CA VAL A 141 0.31 -2.02 -16.33
C VAL A 141 -0.34 -1.12 -17.42
N GLY A 142 0.31 0.00 -17.74
CA GLY A 142 -0.19 1.00 -18.69
C GLY A 142 -1.40 1.81 -18.20
N GLN A 143 -1.82 1.62 -16.95
CA GLN A 143 -2.87 2.37 -16.28
C GLN A 143 -2.28 3.49 -15.43
N LYS A 144 -3.09 4.54 -15.25
CA LYS A 144 -2.82 5.62 -14.31
C LYS A 144 -4.10 5.97 -13.55
N ASP A 145 -4.01 5.97 -12.23
CA ASP A 145 -5.11 6.40 -11.35
C ASP A 145 -4.61 7.34 -10.25
N TYR A 146 -5.57 7.92 -9.52
CA TYR A 146 -5.31 8.86 -8.44
C TYR A 146 -6.14 8.48 -7.23
N GLU A 147 -5.57 8.63 -6.04
CA GLU A 147 -6.17 8.15 -4.80
C GLU A 147 -5.85 9.12 -3.67
N LEU A 148 -6.81 9.31 -2.77
CA LEU A 148 -6.59 9.97 -1.48
C LEU A 148 -6.80 8.92 -0.39
N GLU A 149 -5.84 8.84 0.53
CA GLU A 149 -5.87 7.97 1.69
C GLU A 149 -5.70 8.82 2.97
N VAL A 150 -6.25 8.35 4.08
CA VAL A 150 -5.93 8.86 5.42
C VAL A 150 -5.80 7.72 6.41
N GLU A 151 -4.66 7.65 7.08
CA GLU A 151 -4.42 6.74 8.21
C GLU A 151 -4.84 7.43 9.50
N VAL A 152 -5.66 6.76 10.30
CA VAL A 152 -6.27 7.28 11.53
C VAL A 152 -6.02 6.33 12.71
N THR A 153 -6.13 6.85 13.93
CA THR A 153 -6.00 6.05 15.16
C THR A 153 -7.35 5.57 15.71
N ASP A 154 -8.43 6.29 15.40
CA ASP A 154 -9.80 5.96 15.78
C ASP A 154 -10.63 5.77 14.50
N ALA A 155 -11.17 4.57 14.33
CA ALA A 155 -11.93 4.21 13.13
C ALA A 155 -13.19 5.08 12.98
N ASP A 156 -14.04 5.15 14.01
CA ASP A 156 -15.33 5.80 13.92
C ASP A 156 -15.18 7.31 13.73
N ALA A 157 -14.34 7.94 14.55
CA ALA A 157 -14.07 9.38 14.44
C ALA A 157 -13.33 9.71 13.12
N GLY A 158 -12.36 8.88 12.74
CA GLY A 158 -11.60 9.04 11.50
C GLY A 158 -12.49 8.97 10.26
N LYS A 159 -13.46 8.05 10.23
CA LYS A 159 -14.43 7.93 9.14
C LYS A 159 -15.26 9.20 8.99
N ILE A 160 -15.82 9.70 10.09
CA ILE A 160 -16.66 10.91 10.09
C ILE A 160 -15.86 12.10 9.55
N LEU A 161 -14.65 12.30 10.08
CA LEU A 161 -13.79 13.41 9.66
C LEU A 161 -13.37 13.28 8.19
N PHE A 162 -13.09 12.07 7.70
CA PHE A 162 -12.77 11.85 6.29
C PHE A 162 -13.96 12.17 5.39
N ASP A 163 -15.17 11.71 5.72
CA ASP A 163 -16.39 12.01 4.96
C ASP A 163 -16.67 13.53 4.93
N GLU A 164 -16.48 14.23 6.05
CA GLU A 164 -16.60 15.69 6.14
C GLU A 164 -15.55 16.41 5.26
N PHE A 165 -14.31 15.92 5.26
CA PHE A 165 -13.25 16.45 4.41
C PHE A 165 -13.60 16.32 2.92
N LEU A 166 -14.05 15.13 2.49
CA LEU A 166 -14.47 14.90 1.11
C LEU A 166 -15.60 15.86 0.71
N LYS A 167 -16.60 16.03 1.58
CA LYS A 167 -17.69 16.97 1.37
C LYS A 167 -17.19 18.41 1.24
N LYS A 168 -16.29 18.86 2.12
CA LYS A 168 -15.69 20.20 2.09
C LYS A 168 -14.89 20.46 0.80
N LYS A 169 -14.23 19.44 0.26
CA LYS A 169 -13.45 19.50 -0.98
C LYS A 169 -14.28 19.23 -2.24
N SER A 170 -15.60 19.05 -2.09
CA SER A 170 -16.53 18.71 -3.16
C SER A 170 -16.09 17.46 -3.92
N ILE A 171 -15.65 16.44 -3.19
CA ILE A 171 -15.26 15.13 -3.71
C ILE A 171 -16.36 14.14 -3.36
N GLN A 172 -16.92 13.49 -4.38
CA GLN A 172 -17.79 12.35 -4.16
C GLN A 172 -16.93 11.13 -3.87
N PHE A 173 -17.30 10.37 -2.84
CA PHE A 173 -16.65 9.12 -2.48
C PHE A 173 -16.75 8.12 -3.65
N LYS A 174 -15.62 7.52 -4.00
CA LYS A 174 -15.50 6.48 -5.02
C LYS A 174 -14.73 5.33 -4.40
N TYR A 175 -15.37 4.16 -4.34
CA TYR A 175 -14.74 2.96 -3.79
C TYR A 175 -13.39 2.71 -4.47
N ALA A 176 -12.38 2.43 -3.64
CA ALA A 176 -11.03 2.13 -4.07
C ALA A 176 -10.64 0.74 -3.56
N SER A 177 -10.61 -0.24 -4.47
CA SER A 177 -10.01 -1.55 -4.17
C SER A 177 -8.52 -1.37 -3.90
N SER A 178 -7.89 -2.27 -3.14
CA SER A 178 -6.46 -2.18 -2.85
C SER A 178 -5.62 -2.08 -4.13
N LYS A 179 -4.53 -1.31 -4.09
CA LYS A 179 -3.56 -1.18 -5.20
C LYS A 179 -3.12 -2.53 -5.79
N VAL A 180 -2.81 -3.52 -4.95
CA VAL A 180 -2.48 -4.90 -5.39
C VAL A 180 -3.61 -5.56 -6.20
N ALA A 181 -4.86 -5.41 -5.76
CA ALA A 181 -6.02 -5.92 -6.49
C ALA A 181 -6.25 -5.19 -7.82
N ARG A 182 -5.98 -3.87 -7.87
CA ARG A 182 -6.03 -3.10 -9.12
C ARG A 182 -4.97 -3.60 -10.10
N THR A 183 -3.72 -3.76 -9.67
CA THR A 183 -2.65 -4.32 -10.51
C THR A 183 -3.01 -5.72 -11.03
N ALA A 184 -3.49 -6.62 -10.17
CA ALA A 184 -3.91 -7.96 -10.57
C ALA A 184 -5.05 -7.97 -11.61
N ALA A 185 -5.93 -6.97 -11.60
CA ALA A 185 -7.05 -6.91 -12.53
C ALA A 185 -6.62 -6.62 -13.99
N TYR A 186 -5.48 -5.96 -14.18
CA TYR A 186 -4.96 -5.58 -15.51
C TYR A 186 -3.84 -6.49 -16.03
N MET A 187 -3.36 -7.43 -15.22
CA MET A 187 -2.35 -8.43 -15.60
C MET A 187 -2.96 -9.72 -16.20
N LYS A 188 -4.29 -9.76 -16.38
CA LYS A 188 -5.03 -10.91 -16.92
C LYS A 188 -5.05 -10.95 -18.44
#